data_AF-A0A6A8N1M4-F1
#
_entry.id   AF-A0A6A8N1M4-F1
#
_cell.length_a   1.000
_cell.length_b   1.000
_cell.length_c   1.000
_cell.angle_alpha   90.00
_cell.angle_beta   90.00
_cell.angle_gamma   90.00
#
_symmetry.space_group_name_H-M   'P 1'
#
loop_
_entity.id
_entity.type
_entity.pdbx_description
1 polymer ?
#
loop_
_entity_poly.entity_id
_entity_poly.type
_entity_poly.pdbx_seq_one_letter_code
_entity_poly.pdbx_strand_id
1 'polypeptide(L)'
;MVSVISGEASDLLTRATRPQSLIFTIYGAYSRVLDSWLSVASLVEMMQALGIEEATVRSALSRFKRRGILIADKRGGAAGYSLSDGARTTFDVGDARVLERREVHADQGWVLAAFSIPESNRDLRYRLRSRLIWLGFAQVTGGLWIAPAQLKNELLALTAELGVEKHMDVFSSTHTAFRPTAEAVASWWDLESIAKMHTAFFDAHHPLVAKWSKGGGDSPAEAFVDYTRILTAWRHLPYLDPGLPANFLPSDWPGYKSSDAFFALKDKLADRALAHVRNVVQI
;
A
#
# COMPACT_ATOMS: atom_id res chain seq x y z
N MET A 1 2.10 12.77 -5.05
CA MET A 1 2.90 12.37 -6.23
C MET A 1 3.60 11.06 -5.90
N VAL A 2 2.83 9.97 -5.94
CA VAL A 2 3.35 8.61 -5.83
C VAL A 2 3.85 8.25 -7.22
N SER A 3 5.12 7.87 -7.34
CA SER A 3 5.70 7.34 -8.58
C SER A 3 4.73 6.34 -9.20
N VAL A 4 4.51 6.43 -10.52
CA VAL A 4 3.91 5.34 -11.30
C VAL A 4 4.61 4.06 -10.84
N ILE A 5 3.84 3.14 -10.27
CA ILE A 5 4.37 1.87 -9.78
C ILE A 5 4.71 1.09 -11.03
N SER A 6 6.01 0.94 -11.32
CA SER A 6 6.45 -0.07 -12.27
C SER A 6 6.00 -1.42 -11.73
N GLY A 7 5.23 -2.19 -12.50
CA GLY A 7 4.81 -3.55 -12.16
C GLY A 7 5.95 -4.57 -12.15
N GLU A 8 7.18 -4.13 -11.88
CA GLU A 8 8.37 -4.97 -11.82
C GLU A 8 8.58 -5.47 -10.39
N ALA A 9 8.69 -6.79 -10.25
CA ALA A 9 8.94 -7.45 -8.97
C ALA A 9 10.23 -6.97 -8.25
N SER A 10 11.24 -6.56 -9.00
CA SER A 10 12.50 -6.00 -8.48
C SER A 10 12.29 -4.67 -7.74
N ASP A 11 11.33 -3.85 -8.18
CA ASP A 11 11.06 -2.55 -7.57
C ASP A 11 10.43 -2.70 -6.18
N LEU A 12 9.64 -3.75 -5.97
CA LEU A 12 9.04 -4.07 -4.67
C LEU A 12 10.11 -4.35 -3.61
N LEU A 13 11.10 -5.20 -3.93
CA LEU A 13 12.19 -5.53 -3.01
C LEU A 13 13.14 -4.34 -2.81
N THR A 14 13.45 -3.62 -3.88
CA THR A 14 14.30 -2.41 -3.80
C THR A 14 13.65 -1.33 -2.92
N ARG A 15 12.32 -1.21 -2.91
CA ARG A 15 11.63 -0.25 -2.05
C ARG A 15 11.79 -0.55 -0.56
N ALA A 16 11.91 -1.82 -0.17
CA ALA A 16 12.11 -2.21 1.23
C ALA A 16 13.45 -1.72 1.81
N THR A 17 14.36 -1.21 0.98
CA THR A 17 15.64 -0.62 1.41
C THR A 17 15.75 0.88 1.10
N ARG A 18 14.77 1.47 0.39
CA ARG A 18 14.77 2.90 0.07
C ARG A 18 14.45 3.73 1.33
N PRO A 19 15.31 4.69 1.72
CA PRO A 19 15.11 5.49 2.94
C PRO A 19 13.75 6.19 3.00
N GLN A 20 13.26 6.71 1.88
CA GLN A 20 11.99 7.42 1.83
C GLN A 20 10.81 6.47 2.04
N SER A 21 10.89 5.26 1.48
CA SER A 21 9.86 4.23 1.67
C SER A 21 9.82 3.76 3.12
N LEU A 22 10.99 3.55 3.73
CA LEU A 22 11.11 3.16 5.14
C LEU A 22 10.59 4.25 6.08
N ILE A 23 10.97 5.52 5.87
CA ILE A 23 10.43 6.65 6.65
C ILE A 23 8.92 6.72 6.50
N PHE A 24 8.40 6.59 5.27
CA PHE A 24 6.95 6.54 5.04
C PHE A 24 6.30 5.39 5.81
N THR A 25 6.93 4.21 5.84
CA THR A 25 6.46 3.06 6.63
C THR A 25 6.43 3.34 8.12
N ILE A 26 7.49 3.91 8.67
CA ILE A 26 7.60 4.24 10.10
C ILE A 26 6.49 5.21 10.50
N TYR A 27 6.26 6.26 9.69
CA TYR A 27 5.17 7.18 9.93
C TYR A 27 3.80 6.48 9.83
N GLY A 28 3.51 5.70 8.78
CA GLY A 28 2.22 5.00 8.68
C GLY A 28 1.98 4.03 9.84
N ALA A 29 2.95 3.18 10.14
CA ALA A 29 2.83 2.13 11.14
C ALA A 29 2.71 2.67 12.58
N TYR A 30 3.39 3.78 12.91
CA TYR A 30 3.57 4.19 14.30
C TYR A 30 3.06 5.58 14.63
N SER A 31 2.84 6.46 13.65
CA SER A 31 2.47 7.86 13.93
C SER A 31 1.20 7.98 14.78
N ARG A 32 0.20 7.11 14.60
CA ARG A 32 -1.03 7.15 15.42
C ARG A 32 -0.77 6.87 16.90
N VAL A 33 0.16 5.97 17.20
CA VAL A 33 0.52 5.62 18.58
C VAL A 33 1.42 6.69 19.21
N LEU A 34 2.02 7.56 18.39
CA LEU A 34 3.05 8.53 18.80
C LEU A 34 2.61 9.99 18.62
N ASP A 35 1.31 10.29 18.69
CA ASP A 35 0.73 11.63 18.46
C ASP A 35 1.20 12.29 17.15
N SER A 36 1.54 11.43 16.20
CA SER A 36 2.07 11.67 14.86
C SER A 36 3.20 12.68 14.81
N TRP A 37 4.09 12.59 15.79
CA TRP A 37 5.33 13.35 15.83
C TRP A 37 6.47 12.40 16.17
N LEU A 38 7.60 12.61 15.51
CA LEU A 38 8.83 11.88 15.80
C LEU A 38 9.99 12.84 15.89
N SER A 39 10.81 12.69 16.93
CA SER A 39 12.07 13.42 17.04
C SER A 39 13.03 12.99 15.93
N VAL A 40 13.92 13.89 15.50
CA VAL A 40 14.94 13.54 14.52
C VAL A 40 15.89 12.47 15.08
N ALA A 41 16.20 12.51 16.37
CA ALA A 41 17.08 11.53 17.02
C ALA A 41 16.47 10.12 16.97
N SER A 42 15.21 9.97 17.40
CA SER A 42 14.50 8.69 17.37
C SER A 42 14.35 8.14 15.95
N LEU A 43 14.08 9.01 14.96
CA LEU A 43 14.05 8.62 13.55
C LEU A 43 15.42 8.13 13.05
N VAL A 44 16.51 8.81 13.42
CA VAL A 44 17.86 8.40 13.04
C VAL A 44 18.20 7.05 13.67
N GLU A 45 17.91 6.84 14.95
CA GLU A 45 18.14 5.58 15.65
C GLU A 45 17.39 4.41 15.01
N MET A 46 16.08 4.57 14.76
CA MET A 46 15.27 3.58 14.04
C MET A 46 15.82 3.28 12.64
N MET A 47 16.24 4.31 11.90
CA MET A 47 16.78 4.14 10.55
C MET A 47 18.18 3.52 10.54
N GLN A 48 18.99 3.74 11.58
CA GLN A 48 20.28 3.08 11.76
C GLN A 48 20.11 1.58 12.04
N ALA A 49 19.11 1.19 12.85
CA ALA A 49 18.75 -0.23 13.01
C ALA A 49 18.39 -0.90 11.68
N LEU A 50 17.85 -0.15 10.72
CA LEU A 50 17.54 -0.61 9.36
C LEU A 50 18.76 -0.59 8.41
N GLY A 51 19.92 -0.11 8.86
CA GLY A 51 21.16 0.01 8.09
C GLY A 51 21.27 1.28 7.26
N ILE A 52 20.57 2.36 7.65
CA ILE A 52 20.57 3.63 6.92
C ILE A 52 21.33 4.70 7.70
N GLU A 53 22.38 5.24 7.06
CA GLU A 53 23.22 6.30 7.61
C GLU A 53 22.46 7.60 7.89
N GLU A 54 22.84 8.29 8.97
CA GLU A 54 22.18 9.51 9.45
C GLU A 54 22.08 10.61 8.37
N ALA A 55 23.15 10.84 7.61
CA ALA A 55 23.16 11.83 6.53
C ALA A 55 22.07 11.55 5.48
N THR A 56 21.84 10.27 5.18
CA THR A 56 20.81 9.81 4.24
C THR A 56 19.40 10.04 4.81
N VAL A 57 19.20 9.78 6.11
CA VAL A 57 17.94 10.05 6.82
C VAL A 57 17.63 11.55 6.76
N ARG A 58 18.57 12.41 7.13
CA ARG A 58 18.38 13.88 7.12
C ARG A 58 18.07 14.40 5.72
N SER A 59 18.73 13.88 4.69
CA SER A 59 18.44 14.21 3.29
C SER A 59 17.02 13.79 2.87
N ALA A 60 16.55 12.61 3.30
CA ALA A 60 15.18 12.16 3.05
C ALA A 60 14.15 13.04 3.78
N LEU A 61 14.36 13.37 5.06
CA LEU A 61 13.48 14.24 5.84
C LEU A 61 13.38 15.65 5.23
N SER A 62 14.50 16.22 4.77
CA SER A 62 14.51 17.51 4.07
C SER A 62 13.63 17.49 2.81
N ARG A 63 13.65 16.38 2.06
CA ARG A 63 12.78 16.20 0.88
C ARG A 63 11.31 16.08 1.26
N PHE A 64 10.97 15.36 2.33
CA PHE A 64 9.59 15.29 2.83
C PHE A 64 9.08 16.66 3.29
N LYS A 65 9.90 17.42 4.00
CA LYS A 65 9.60 18.80 4.41
C LYS A 65 9.34 19.69 3.20
N ARG A 66 10.23 19.68 2.21
CA ARG A 66 10.10 20.48 0.97
C ARG A 66 8.82 20.15 0.20
N ARG A 67 8.34 18.91 0.30
CA ARG A 67 7.09 18.43 -0.32
C ARG A 67 5.83 18.72 0.50
N GLY A 68 5.95 19.33 1.69
CA GLY A 68 4.81 19.60 2.58
C GLY A 68 4.20 18.35 3.22
N ILE A 69 4.90 17.21 3.21
CA ILE A 69 4.42 15.97 3.83
C ILE A 69 4.74 15.97 5.33
N LEU A 70 5.91 16.50 5.69
CA LEU A 70 6.34 16.67 7.07
C LEU A 70 6.43 18.15 7.43
N ILE A 71 5.90 18.50 8.60
CA ILE A 71 5.93 19.83 9.19
C ILE A 71 6.94 19.79 10.34
N ALA A 72 7.89 20.72 10.33
CA ALA A 72 8.88 20.81 11.41
C ALA A 72 8.19 21.29 12.69
N ASP A 73 8.47 20.61 13.80
CA ASP A 73 7.87 20.89 15.11
C ASP A 73 8.89 20.61 16.23
N LYS A 74 8.72 21.23 17.40
CA LYS A 74 9.55 21.00 18.59
C LYS A 74 8.67 20.59 19.76
N ARG A 75 8.97 19.44 20.36
CA ARG A 75 8.27 18.94 21.57
C ARG A 75 9.29 18.58 22.63
N GLY A 76 9.06 19.04 23.87
CA GLY A 76 9.97 18.77 24.99
C GLY A 76 11.43 19.19 24.75
N GLY A 77 11.66 20.24 23.96
CA GLY A 77 13.01 20.70 23.60
C GLY A 77 13.68 19.94 22.44
N ALA A 78 13.15 18.79 22.03
CA ALA A 78 13.65 18.03 20.89
C ALA A 78 13.06 18.53 19.56
N ALA A 79 13.91 18.64 18.54
CA ALA A 79 13.46 18.93 17.17
C ALA A 79 12.94 17.66 16.50
N GLY A 80 11.82 17.77 15.81
CA GLY A 80 11.16 16.65 15.15
C GLY A 80 10.27 17.09 14.00
N TYR A 81 9.48 16.14 13.52
CA TYR A 81 8.56 16.33 12.42
C TYR A 81 7.22 15.66 12.70
N SER A 82 6.15 16.38 12.42
CA SER A 82 4.79 15.84 12.35
C SER A 82 4.34 15.64 10.92
N LEU A 83 3.41 14.71 10.71
CA LEU A 83 2.67 14.63 9.44
C LEU A 83 1.79 15.87 9.26
N SER A 84 1.74 16.40 8.04
CA SER A 84 0.71 17.38 7.66
C SER A 84 -0.66 16.73 7.65
N ASP A 85 -1.72 17.53 7.79
CA ASP A 85 -3.10 17.02 7.84
C ASP A 85 -3.46 16.19 6.61
N GLY A 86 -3.10 16.68 5.40
CA GLY A 86 -3.31 15.93 4.17
C GLY A 86 -2.52 14.61 4.11
N ALA A 87 -1.31 14.58 4.69
CA ALA A 87 -0.54 13.34 4.76
C ALA A 87 -1.20 12.34 5.74
N ARG A 88 -1.68 12.80 6.90
CA ARG A 88 -2.40 11.96 7.88
C ARG A 88 -3.61 11.29 7.27
N THR A 89 -4.50 12.05 6.62
CA THR A 89 -5.68 11.49 5.94
C THR A 89 -5.28 10.45 4.89
N THR A 90 -4.20 10.70 4.15
CA THR A 90 -3.70 9.76 3.14
C THR A 90 -3.19 8.46 3.78
N PHE A 91 -2.47 8.54 4.90
CA PHE A 91 -2.05 7.38 5.67
C PHE A 91 -3.27 6.62 6.22
N ASP A 92 -4.27 7.34 6.71
CA ASP A 92 -5.39 6.70 7.37
C ASP A 92 -6.23 5.84 6.44
N VAL A 93 -6.53 6.36 5.26
CA VAL A 93 -7.19 5.63 4.18
C VAL A 93 -6.28 4.53 3.63
N GLY A 94 -4.97 4.79 3.59
CA GLY A 94 -4.02 3.87 3.00
C GLY A 94 -3.77 2.61 3.83
N ASP A 95 -3.57 2.77 5.13
CA ASP A 95 -3.18 1.68 6.02
C ASP A 95 -4.30 0.65 6.22
N ALA A 96 -5.57 1.05 6.15
CA ALA A 96 -6.71 0.12 6.18
C ALA A 96 -6.57 -0.96 5.09
N ARG A 97 -6.35 -0.54 3.83
CA ARG A 97 -6.18 -1.46 2.70
C ARG A 97 -4.94 -2.36 2.82
N VAL A 98 -3.92 -1.92 3.54
CA VAL A 98 -2.64 -2.62 3.68
C VAL A 98 -2.68 -3.65 4.80
N LEU A 99 -3.38 -3.32 5.89
CA LEU A 99 -3.36 -4.08 7.14
C LEU A 99 -4.62 -4.93 7.36
N GLU A 100 -5.68 -4.75 6.56
CA GLU A 100 -6.86 -5.60 6.60
C GLU A 100 -6.61 -6.91 5.84
N ARG A 101 -6.82 -8.03 6.53
CA ARG A 101 -6.80 -9.36 5.92
C ARG A 101 -8.01 -9.49 5.02
N ARG A 102 -7.79 -9.45 3.70
CA ARG A 102 -8.86 -9.68 2.72
C ARG A 102 -9.24 -11.15 2.73
N GLU A 103 -10.50 -11.43 3.05
CA GLU A 103 -11.09 -12.74 2.82
C GLU A 103 -11.19 -13.01 1.31
N VAL A 104 -11.28 -14.29 0.94
CA VAL A 104 -11.55 -14.65 -0.46
C VAL A 104 -12.88 -14.03 -0.85
N HIS A 105 -12.84 -13.09 -1.79
CA HIS A 105 -14.04 -12.39 -2.21
C HIS A 105 -14.98 -13.33 -2.96
N ALA A 106 -16.24 -13.35 -2.52
CA ALA A 106 -17.29 -14.00 -3.26
C ALA A 106 -17.50 -13.28 -4.60
N ASP A 107 -17.90 -14.03 -5.63
CA ASP A 107 -18.31 -13.45 -6.90
C ASP A 107 -19.66 -12.71 -6.73
N GLN A 108 -19.58 -11.41 -6.48
CA GLN A 108 -20.72 -10.50 -6.33
C GLN A 108 -20.99 -9.71 -7.62
N GLY A 109 -20.37 -10.11 -8.74
CA GLY A 109 -20.39 -9.36 -9.99
C GLY A 109 -19.47 -8.14 -9.98
N TRP A 110 -19.80 -7.16 -10.80
CA TRP A 110 -18.92 -6.06 -11.19
C TRP A 110 -19.54 -4.70 -10.89
N VAL A 111 -18.68 -3.75 -10.57
CA VAL A 111 -18.99 -2.31 -10.68
C VAL A 111 -18.30 -1.77 -11.93
N LEU A 112 -19.05 -1.01 -12.74
CA LEU A 112 -18.52 -0.32 -13.91
C LEU A 112 -18.63 1.18 -13.71
N ALA A 113 -17.57 1.89 -14.11
CA ALA A 113 -17.54 3.34 -14.21
C ALA A 113 -17.40 3.72 -15.69
N ALA A 114 -18.41 4.38 -16.25
CA ALA A 114 -18.33 4.98 -17.57
C ALA A 114 -18.23 6.50 -17.39
N PHE A 115 -17.12 7.10 -17.81
CA PHE A 115 -16.96 8.55 -17.71
C PHE A 115 -16.62 9.21 -19.05
N SER A 116 -17.04 10.46 -19.18
CA SER A 116 -16.70 11.34 -20.29
C SER A 116 -16.29 12.71 -19.76
N ILE A 117 -14.98 12.93 -19.68
CA ILE A 117 -14.39 14.21 -19.26
C ILE A 117 -13.97 14.98 -20.50
N PRO A 118 -14.43 16.23 -20.69
CA PRO A 118 -14.08 17.07 -21.84
C PRO A 118 -12.56 17.16 -22.06
N GLU A 119 -12.13 17.25 -23.31
CA GLU A 119 -10.72 17.40 -23.67
C GLU A 119 -10.06 18.64 -23.03
N SER A 120 -10.83 19.69 -22.73
CA SER A 120 -10.31 20.87 -22.01
C SER A 120 -9.81 20.53 -20.59
N ASN A 121 -10.24 19.42 -20.01
CA ASN A 121 -9.95 19.02 -18.63
C ASN A 121 -9.04 17.77 -18.58
N ARG A 122 -7.97 17.74 -19.39
CA ARG A 122 -7.05 16.58 -19.49
C ARG A 122 -6.44 16.19 -18.14
N ASP A 123 -6.08 17.16 -17.32
CA ASP A 123 -5.45 16.90 -16.01
C ASP A 123 -6.42 16.17 -15.05
N LEU A 124 -7.69 16.56 -15.07
CA LEU A 124 -8.74 15.90 -14.27
C LEU A 124 -8.95 14.46 -14.74
N ARG A 125 -8.99 14.24 -16.06
CA ARG A 125 -9.07 12.91 -16.65
C ARG A 125 -7.88 12.04 -16.29
N TYR A 126 -6.66 12.58 -16.38
CA TYR A 126 -5.45 11.88 -15.99
C TYR A 126 -5.50 11.48 -14.51
N ARG A 127 -5.84 12.42 -13.62
CA ARG A 127 -6.02 12.17 -12.19
C ARG A 127 -7.05 11.07 -11.90
N LEU A 128 -8.23 11.14 -12.52
CA LEU A 128 -9.28 10.12 -12.33
C LEU A 128 -8.76 8.73 -12.73
N ARG A 129 -8.17 8.61 -13.93
CA ARG A 129 -7.61 7.34 -14.42
C ARG A 129 -6.53 6.79 -13.49
N SER A 130 -5.60 7.64 -13.04
CA SER A 130 -4.56 7.23 -12.09
C SER A 130 -5.16 6.74 -10.76
N ARG A 131 -6.23 7.37 -10.27
CA ARG A 131 -6.88 6.99 -9.01
C ARG A 131 -7.73 5.72 -9.16
N LEU A 132 -8.37 5.51 -10.31
CA LEU A 132 -9.08 4.27 -10.63
C LEU A 132 -8.12 3.07 -10.64
N ILE A 133 -6.97 3.19 -11.31
CA ILE A 133 -5.91 2.16 -11.27
C ILE A 133 -5.51 1.89 -9.82
N TRP A 134 -5.28 2.94 -9.03
CA TRP A 134 -4.89 2.79 -7.62
C TRP A 134 -5.96 2.13 -6.75
N LEU A 135 -7.25 2.29 -7.09
CA LEU A 135 -8.33 1.55 -6.44
C LEU A 135 -8.41 0.09 -6.87
N GLY A 136 -7.78 -0.31 -7.98
CA GLY A 136 -7.81 -1.66 -8.55
C GLY A 136 -8.71 -1.81 -9.77
N PHE A 137 -9.23 -0.71 -10.33
CA PHE A 137 -10.02 -0.76 -11.56
C PHE A 137 -9.12 -1.02 -12.77
N ALA A 138 -9.62 -1.84 -13.68
CA ALA A 138 -9.05 -2.02 -15.01
C ALA A 138 -9.86 -1.23 -16.06
N GLN A 139 -9.18 -0.83 -17.13
CA GLN A 139 -9.83 -0.22 -18.29
C GLN A 139 -10.33 -1.33 -19.22
N VAL A 140 -11.63 -1.38 -19.49
CA VAL A 140 -12.21 -2.31 -20.48
C VAL A 140 -12.00 -1.74 -21.89
N THR A 141 -12.37 -0.47 -22.08
CA THR A 141 -12.20 0.27 -23.33
C THR A 141 -12.46 1.75 -23.09
N GLY A 142 -11.77 2.67 -23.77
CA GLY A 142 -12.10 4.10 -23.73
C GLY A 142 -12.33 4.67 -22.32
N GLY A 143 -13.52 5.20 -22.06
CA GLY A 143 -13.97 5.71 -20.76
C GLY A 143 -14.61 4.67 -19.82
N LEU A 144 -14.67 3.40 -20.20
CA LEU A 144 -15.28 2.31 -19.43
C LEU A 144 -14.24 1.56 -18.58
N TRP A 145 -14.47 1.54 -17.29
CA TRP A 145 -13.64 0.90 -16.27
C TRP A 145 -14.45 -0.11 -15.48
N ILE A 146 -13.78 -1.15 -14.97
CA ILE A 146 -14.41 -2.27 -14.27
C ILE A 146 -13.60 -2.67 -13.03
N ALA A 147 -14.30 -3.10 -11.98
CA ALA A 147 -13.73 -3.70 -10.78
C ALA A 147 -14.73 -4.66 -10.11
N PRO A 148 -14.28 -5.54 -9.19
CA PRO A 148 -15.18 -6.31 -8.34
C PRO A 148 -16.18 -5.41 -7.59
N ALA A 149 -17.43 -5.86 -7.45
CA ALA A 149 -18.53 -5.06 -6.89
C ALA A 149 -18.24 -4.48 -5.49
N GLN A 150 -17.39 -5.13 -4.69
CA GLN A 150 -17.00 -4.62 -3.36
C GLN A 150 -16.32 -3.24 -3.40
N LEU A 151 -15.70 -2.85 -4.52
CA LEU A 151 -15.02 -1.56 -4.68
C LEU A 151 -15.97 -0.40 -5.02
N LYS A 152 -17.29 -0.62 -4.98
CA LYS A 152 -18.30 0.38 -5.29
C LYS A 152 -18.23 1.58 -4.35
N ASN A 153 -18.07 1.37 -3.05
CA ASN A 153 -18.09 2.47 -2.09
C ASN A 153 -16.87 3.38 -2.25
N GLU A 154 -15.70 2.78 -2.50
CA GLU A 154 -14.45 3.48 -2.78
C GLU A 154 -14.53 4.27 -4.09
N LEU A 155 -15.17 3.72 -5.12
CA LEU A 155 -15.42 4.44 -6.36
C LEU A 155 -16.30 5.67 -6.11
N LEU A 156 -17.40 5.53 -5.38
CA LEU A 156 -18.29 6.67 -5.09
C LEU A 156 -17.57 7.74 -4.27
N ALA A 157 -16.81 7.34 -3.25
CA ALA A 157 -15.99 8.25 -2.46
C ALA A 157 -14.96 8.99 -3.32
N LEU A 158 -14.25 8.28 -4.21
CA LEU A 158 -13.28 8.90 -5.14
C LEU A 158 -13.96 9.89 -6.10
N THR A 159 -15.16 9.55 -6.58
CA THR A 159 -15.92 10.40 -7.49
C THR A 159 -16.25 11.74 -6.84
N ALA A 160 -16.72 11.68 -5.59
CA ALA A 160 -17.04 12.86 -4.79
C ALA A 160 -15.77 13.65 -4.41
N GLU A 161 -14.68 12.97 -4.04
CA GLU A 161 -13.38 13.59 -3.76
C GLU A 161 -12.87 14.43 -4.95
N LEU A 162 -13.07 13.93 -6.17
CA LEU A 162 -12.62 14.59 -7.39
C LEU A 162 -13.64 15.57 -7.99
N GLY A 163 -14.89 15.59 -7.51
CA GLY A 163 -15.96 16.43 -8.04
C GLY A 163 -16.34 16.11 -9.49
N VAL A 164 -16.34 14.81 -9.85
CA VAL A 164 -16.57 14.33 -11.23
C VAL A 164 -17.89 13.59 -11.43
N GLU A 165 -18.82 13.69 -10.48
CA GLU A 165 -20.12 13.01 -10.49
C GLU A 165 -20.91 13.30 -11.77
N LYS A 166 -20.92 14.56 -12.22
CA LYS A 166 -21.62 14.97 -13.46
C LYS A 166 -21.01 14.40 -14.75
N HIS A 167 -19.83 13.80 -14.67
CA HIS A 167 -19.08 13.27 -15.79
C HIS A 167 -19.04 11.74 -15.81
N MET A 168 -19.70 11.06 -14.86
CA MET A 168 -19.58 9.63 -14.68
C MET A 168 -20.90 8.97 -14.31
N ASP A 169 -21.19 7.86 -14.98
CA ASP A 169 -22.24 6.93 -14.62
C ASP A 169 -21.62 5.68 -14.01
N VAL A 170 -22.26 5.15 -12.96
CA VAL A 170 -21.81 3.95 -12.23
C VAL A 170 -22.88 2.88 -12.31
N PHE A 171 -22.47 1.68 -12.72
CA PHE A 171 -23.36 0.54 -12.94
C PHE A 171 -22.94 -0.65 -12.08
N SER A 172 -23.92 -1.47 -11.70
CA SER A 172 -23.69 -2.84 -11.23
C SER A 172 -24.05 -3.81 -12.35
N SER A 173 -23.21 -4.82 -12.60
CA SER A 173 -23.41 -5.74 -13.73
C SER A 173 -22.83 -7.13 -13.47
N THR A 174 -23.20 -8.07 -14.33
CA THR A 174 -22.47 -9.32 -14.56
C THR A 174 -21.77 -9.27 -15.93
N HIS A 175 -20.78 -10.14 -16.14
CA HIS A 175 -20.21 -10.36 -17.48
C HIS A 175 -21.00 -11.47 -18.18
N THR A 176 -21.59 -11.16 -19.33
CA THR A 176 -22.64 -12.02 -19.91
C THR A 176 -22.16 -12.96 -21.00
N ALA A 177 -21.27 -12.55 -21.92
CA ALA A 177 -21.09 -13.27 -23.19
C ALA A 177 -19.73 -13.08 -23.88
N PHE A 178 -19.58 -13.79 -25.01
CA PHE A 178 -18.48 -13.81 -26.00
C PHE A 178 -17.17 -14.48 -25.59
N ARG A 179 -16.96 -14.71 -24.30
CA ARG A 179 -15.88 -15.58 -23.75
C ARG A 179 -16.14 -15.88 -22.26
N PRO A 180 -15.49 -16.90 -21.68
CA PRO A 180 -15.47 -17.09 -20.23
C PRO A 180 -15.00 -15.83 -19.50
N THR A 181 -15.62 -15.54 -18.36
CA THR A 181 -15.30 -14.34 -17.57
C THR A 181 -13.84 -14.31 -17.11
N ALA A 182 -13.27 -15.45 -16.74
CA ALA A 182 -11.86 -15.55 -16.37
C ALA A 182 -10.90 -15.11 -17.51
N GLU A 183 -11.22 -15.46 -18.76
CA GLU A 183 -10.44 -15.01 -19.93
C GLU A 183 -10.60 -13.50 -20.17
N ALA A 184 -11.79 -12.95 -19.88
CA ALA A 184 -12.01 -11.51 -19.97
C ALA A 184 -11.20 -10.74 -18.92
N VAL A 185 -11.22 -11.22 -17.67
CA VAL A 185 -10.44 -10.68 -16.55
C VAL A 185 -8.95 -10.68 -16.87
N ALA A 186 -8.41 -11.77 -17.40
CA ALA A 186 -6.99 -11.85 -17.78
C ALA A 186 -6.58 -10.87 -18.89
N SER A 187 -7.54 -10.31 -19.65
CA SER A 187 -7.26 -9.25 -20.64
C SER A 187 -7.42 -7.83 -20.09
N TRP A 188 -8.09 -7.66 -18.95
CA TRP A 188 -8.30 -6.37 -18.31
C TRP A 188 -7.23 -6.06 -17.26
N TRP A 189 -6.76 -7.09 -16.56
CA TRP A 189 -5.66 -7.00 -15.60
C TRP A 189 -4.45 -7.79 -16.08
N ASP A 190 -3.26 -7.25 -15.84
CA ASP A 190 -2.00 -7.97 -16.01
C ASP A 190 -1.78 -8.92 -14.82
N LEU A 191 -2.52 -10.04 -14.82
CA LEU A 191 -2.46 -11.04 -13.77
C LEU A 191 -1.06 -11.67 -13.67
N GLU A 192 -0.31 -11.75 -14.77
CA GLU A 192 1.04 -12.29 -14.79
C GLU A 192 2.02 -11.39 -14.02
N SER A 193 1.99 -10.07 -14.26
CA SER A 193 2.79 -9.10 -13.50
C SER A 193 2.43 -9.13 -12.01
N ILE A 194 1.14 -9.14 -11.69
CA ILE A 194 0.67 -9.21 -10.30
C ILE A 194 1.16 -10.52 -9.63
N ALA A 195 1.04 -11.65 -10.30
CA ALA A 195 1.53 -12.94 -9.81
C ALA A 195 3.04 -12.90 -9.54
N LYS A 196 3.84 -12.35 -10.47
CA LYS A 196 5.31 -12.21 -10.30
C LYS A 196 5.66 -11.38 -9.06
N MET A 197 4.92 -10.31 -8.78
CA MET A 197 5.15 -9.48 -7.59
C MET A 197 4.81 -10.23 -6.29
N HIS A 198 3.71 -10.98 -6.26
CA HIS A 198 3.35 -11.82 -5.12
C HIS A 198 4.36 -12.95 -4.88
N THR A 199 4.81 -13.63 -5.93
CA THR A 199 5.84 -14.66 -5.85
C THR A 199 7.15 -14.08 -5.31
N ALA A 200 7.61 -12.95 -5.85
CA ALA A 200 8.84 -12.31 -5.37
C ALA A 200 8.74 -11.86 -3.90
N PHE A 201 7.59 -11.35 -3.48
CA PHE A 201 7.35 -11.07 -2.06
C PHE A 201 7.40 -12.34 -1.22
N PHE A 202 6.72 -13.40 -1.63
CA PHE A 202 6.69 -14.67 -0.91
C PHE A 202 8.09 -15.27 -0.77
N ASP A 203 8.83 -15.41 -1.87
CA ASP A 203 10.16 -16.03 -1.88
C ASP A 203 11.15 -15.29 -0.96
N ALA A 204 11.07 -13.95 -0.94
CA ALA A 204 11.93 -13.13 -0.10
C ALA A 204 11.61 -13.22 1.41
N HIS A 205 10.36 -13.50 1.79
CA HIS A 205 9.90 -13.34 3.18
C HIS A 205 9.42 -14.64 3.84
N HIS A 206 9.05 -15.67 3.08
CA HIS A 206 8.71 -16.99 3.61
C HIS A 206 9.79 -17.57 4.55
N PRO A 207 11.10 -17.45 4.28
CA PRO A 207 12.12 -17.91 5.21
C PRO A 207 12.05 -17.24 6.60
N LEU A 208 11.59 -15.98 6.68
CA LEU A 208 11.39 -15.28 7.94
C LEU A 208 10.24 -15.88 8.75
N VAL A 209 9.18 -16.39 8.09
CA VAL A 209 8.09 -17.10 8.80
C VAL A 209 8.67 -18.27 9.59
N ALA A 210 9.58 -19.03 8.98
CA ALA A 210 10.24 -20.15 9.63
C ALA A 210 11.18 -19.72 10.76
N LYS A 211 11.98 -18.65 10.57
CA LYS A 211 12.84 -18.04 11.60
C LYS A 211 12.03 -17.72 12.86
N TRP A 212 10.94 -16.98 12.69
CA TRP A 212 10.13 -16.45 13.79
C TRP A 212 9.18 -17.47 14.42
N SER A 213 8.90 -18.58 13.73
CA SER A 213 8.12 -19.71 14.27
C SER A 213 8.93 -20.59 15.22
N LYS A 214 10.24 -20.75 14.99
CA LYS A 214 11.12 -21.64 15.77
C LYS A 214 11.73 -20.99 17.02
N GLY A 215 11.25 -19.81 17.43
CA GLY A 215 11.86 -19.02 18.52
C GLY A 215 13.14 -18.29 18.12
N GLY A 216 13.42 -18.14 16.82
CA GLY A 216 14.45 -17.23 16.34
C GLY A 216 13.94 -15.80 16.30
N GLY A 217 14.76 -14.83 16.72
CA GLY A 217 14.45 -13.40 16.65
C GLY A 217 13.82 -12.81 17.92
N ASP A 218 14.11 -13.28 19.13
CA ASP A 218 13.35 -12.82 20.31
C ASP A 218 13.52 -11.34 20.70
N SER A 219 14.38 -10.56 20.03
CA SER A 219 14.57 -9.15 20.37
C SER A 219 13.51 -8.22 19.70
N PRO A 220 12.94 -7.26 20.45
CA PRO A 220 12.09 -6.20 19.88
C PRO A 220 12.75 -5.42 18.73
N ALA A 221 14.08 -5.24 18.78
CA ALA A 221 14.83 -4.53 17.75
C ALA A 221 14.87 -5.31 16.43
N GLU A 222 15.11 -6.63 16.47
CA GLU A 222 15.01 -7.47 15.27
C GLU A 222 13.58 -7.48 14.71
N ALA A 223 12.56 -7.57 15.58
CA ALA A 223 11.17 -7.52 15.16
C ALA A 223 10.87 -6.20 14.43
N PHE A 224 11.38 -5.08 14.92
CA PHE A 224 11.24 -3.78 14.28
C PHE A 224 11.86 -3.75 12.88
N VAL A 225 13.09 -4.26 12.73
CA VAL A 225 13.78 -4.31 11.44
C VAL A 225 13.03 -5.16 10.43
N ASP A 226 12.70 -6.40 10.81
CA ASP A 226 12.00 -7.34 9.93
C ASP A 226 10.59 -6.80 9.59
N TYR A 227 9.83 -6.35 10.58
CA TYR A 227 8.47 -5.84 10.37
C TYR A 227 8.44 -4.60 9.47
N THR A 228 9.35 -3.66 9.68
CA THR A 228 9.39 -2.43 8.85
C THR A 228 9.71 -2.79 7.41
N ARG A 229 10.65 -3.69 7.15
CA ARG A 229 11.01 -4.12 5.79
C ARG A 229 9.86 -4.85 5.10
N ILE A 230 9.23 -5.82 5.77
CA ILE A 230 8.12 -6.58 5.17
C ILE A 230 6.92 -5.68 4.89
N LEU A 231 6.59 -4.76 5.80
CA LEU A 231 5.47 -3.84 5.62
C LEU A 231 5.75 -2.85 4.48
N THR A 232 7.00 -2.41 4.34
CA THR A 232 7.43 -1.54 3.23
C THR A 232 7.27 -2.24 1.88
N ALA A 233 7.66 -3.51 1.79
CA ALA A 233 7.49 -4.34 0.60
C ALA A 233 6.01 -4.60 0.30
N TRP A 234 5.24 -5.04 1.31
CA TRP A 234 3.84 -5.42 1.17
C TRP A 234 2.94 -4.27 0.76
N ARG A 235 3.16 -3.05 1.29
CA ARG A 235 2.24 -1.90 1.15
C ARG A 235 1.73 -1.63 -0.28
N HIS A 236 2.50 -1.96 -1.31
CA HIS A 236 2.12 -1.69 -2.69
C HIS A 236 1.24 -2.79 -3.30
N LEU A 237 1.42 -4.05 -2.89
CA LEU A 237 0.69 -5.20 -3.44
C LEU A 237 -0.83 -5.02 -3.33
N PRO A 238 -1.40 -4.58 -2.19
CA PRO A 238 -2.84 -4.39 -2.10
C PRO A 238 -3.44 -3.35 -3.06
N TYR A 239 -2.64 -2.41 -3.56
CA TYR A 239 -3.09 -1.42 -4.55
C TYR A 239 -2.97 -1.92 -5.99
N LEU A 240 -2.11 -2.92 -6.23
CA LEU A 240 -1.92 -3.54 -7.55
C LEU A 240 -2.86 -4.73 -7.72
N ASP A 241 -3.11 -5.48 -6.65
CA ASP A 241 -4.05 -6.60 -6.64
C ASP A 241 -5.49 -6.11 -6.37
N PRO A 242 -6.38 -6.22 -7.38
CA PRO A 242 -7.79 -5.80 -7.28
C PRO A 242 -8.62 -6.64 -6.31
N GLY A 243 -8.12 -7.79 -5.81
CA GLY A 243 -8.89 -8.70 -4.96
C GLY A 243 -10.00 -9.39 -5.75
N LEU A 244 -9.64 -9.96 -6.91
CA LEU A 244 -10.59 -10.70 -7.76
C LEU A 244 -11.09 -11.97 -7.05
N PRO A 245 -12.36 -12.36 -7.25
CA PRO A 245 -12.87 -13.66 -6.85
C PRO A 245 -12.01 -14.83 -7.36
N ALA A 246 -11.88 -15.88 -6.54
CA ALA A 246 -10.99 -17.02 -6.81
C ALA A 246 -11.29 -17.74 -8.14
N ASN A 247 -12.56 -17.77 -8.55
CA ASN A 247 -13.01 -18.38 -9.81
C ASN A 247 -12.54 -17.62 -11.07
N PHE A 248 -11.97 -16.43 -10.93
CA PHE A 248 -11.38 -15.66 -12.04
C PHE A 248 -9.85 -15.65 -12.05
N LEU A 249 -9.22 -16.35 -11.09
CA LEU A 249 -7.78 -16.41 -10.94
C LEU A 249 -7.23 -17.77 -11.38
N PRO A 250 -5.95 -17.85 -11.79
CA PRO A 250 -5.25 -19.13 -11.96
C PRO A 250 -5.31 -19.98 -10.68
N SER A 251 -5.36 -21.30 -10.83
CA SER A 251 -5.46 -22.23 -9.68
C SER A 251 -4.24 -22.20 -8.76
N ASP A 252 -3.08 -21.78 -9.27
CA ASP A 252 -1.82 -21.63 -8.55
C ASP A 252 -1.53 -20.16 -8.14
N TRP A 253 -2.55 -19.31 -8.09
CA TRP A 253 -2.40 -17.89 -7.77
C TRP A 253 -1.56 -17.63 -6.50
N PRO A 254 -0.41 -16.93 -6.61
CA PRO A 254 0.51 -16.73 -5.48
C PRO A 254 0.03 -15.68 -4.47
N GLY A 255 -1.05 -14.95 -4.77
CA GLY A 255 -1.60 -13.92 -3.89
C GLY A 255 -2.00 -14.46 -2.52
N TYR A 256 -2.55 -15.67 -2.45
CA TYR A 256 -2.94 -16.29 -1.18
C TYR A 256 -1.71 -16.59 -0.30
N LYS A 257 -0.71 -17.30 -0.84
CA LYS A 257 0.49 -17.68 -0.09
C LYS A 257 1.28 -16.47 0.41
N SER A 258 1.41 -15.44 -0.42
CA SER A 258 2.11 -14.20 -0.06
C SER A 258 1.35 -13.40 1.00
N SER A 259 0.02 -13.31 0.90
CA SER A 259 -0.85 -12.72 1.93
C SER A 259 -0.72 -13.46 3.26
N ASP A 260 -0.82 -14.80 3.25
CA ASP A 260 -0.67 -15.63 4.44
C ASP A 260 0.68 -15.42 5.12
N ALA A 261 1.78 -15.38 4.33
CA ALA A 261 3.12 -15.10 4.84
C ALA A 261 3.21 -13.69 5.46
N PHE A 262 2.66 -12.67 4.81
CA PHE A 262 2.64 -11.31 5.35
C PHE A 262 1.89 -11.26 6.68
N PHE A 263 0.67 -11.79 6.75
CA PHE A 263 -0.14 -11.71 7.96
C PHE A 263 0.44 -12.57 9.09
N ALA A 264 1.00 -13.75 8.80
CA ALA A 264 1.69 -14.55 9.81
C ALA A 264 2.87 -13.78 10.45
N LEU A 265 3.65 -13.06 9.64
CA LEU A 265 4.73 -12.20 10.14
C LEU A 265 4.19 -10.97 10.86
N LYS A 266 3.19 -10.28 10.31
CA LYS A 266 2.57 -9.11 10.95
C LYS A 266 2.07 -9.47 12.35
N ASP A 267 1.32 -10.54 12.49
CA ASP A 267 0.72 -10.99 13.75
C ASP A 267 1.80 -11.38 14.77
N LYS A 268 2.96 -11.85 14.30
CA LYS A 268 4.10 -12.18 15.16
C LYS A 268 4.94 -10.95 15.53
N LEU A 269 5.12 -9.98 14.63
CA LEU A 269 6.15 -8.95 14.75
C LEU A 269 5.61 -7.58 15.18
N ALA A 270 4.37 -7.22 14.85
CA ALA A 270 3.87 -5.85 14.99
C ALA A 270 4.00 -5.30 16.42
N ASP A 271 3.55 -6.05 17.42
CA ASP A 271 3.60 -5.61 18.83
C ASP A 271 5.04 -5.55 19.38
N ARG A 272 5.90 -6.49 18.96
CA ARG A 272 7.32 -6.50 19.35
C ARG A 272 8.07 -5.33 18.74
N ALA A 273 7.80 -5.04 17.46
CA ALA A 273 8.32 -3.89 16.76
C ALA A 273 7.87 -2.59 17.45
N LEU A 274 6.60 -2.49 17.83
CA LEU A 274 6.07 -1.34 18.56
C LEU A 274 6.76 -1.16 19.92
N ALA A 275 7.05 -2.25 20.64
CA ALA A 275 7.79 -2.18 21.91
C ALA A 275 9.19 -1.58 21.74
N HIS A 276 9.90 -1.93 20.66
CA HIS A 276 11.18 -1.28 20.35
C HIS A 276 11.01 0.21 20.05
N VAL A 277 10.02 0.58 19.23
CA VAL A 277 9.76 1.98 18.88
C VAL A 277 9.45 2.81 20.13
N ARG A 278 8.62 2.29 21.04
CA ARG A 278 8.29 2.91 22.33
C ARG A 278 9.54 3.16 23.19
N ASN A 279 10.43 2.18 23.27
CA ASN A 279 11.71 2.34 23.95
C ASN A 279 12.58 3.45 23.33
N VAL A 280 12.68 3.50 21.99
CA VAL A 280 13.46 4.51 21.25
C VAL A 280 12.87 5.93 21.38
N VAL A 281 11.55 6.05 21.45
CA VAL A 281 10.88 7.35 21.65
C VAL A 281 10.67 7.70 23.12
N GLN A 282 11.10 6.82 24.05
CA GLN A 282 11.03 6.99 25.51
C GLN A 282 9.60 7.16 26.05
N ILE A 283 8.65 6.34 25.58
CA ILE A 283 7.25 6.30 26.08
C ILE A 283 6.78 4.89 26.41
#